data_AF-A0A024SAV0-F1
#
_entry.id   AF-A0A024SAV0-F1
#
_cell.length_a   1.000
_cell.length_b   1.000
_cell.length_c   1.000
_cell.angle_alpha   90.00
_cell.angle_beta   90.00
_cell.angle_gamma   90.00
#
_symmetry.space_group_name_H-M   'P 1'
#
loop_
_entity.id
_entity.type
_entity.pdbx_description
1 polymer ?
#
loop_
_entity_poly.entity_id
_entity_poly.type
_entity_poly.pdbx_seq_one_letter_code
_entity_poly.pdbx_strand_id
1 'polypeptide(L)'
;STKPSSASASPRQNPNQKAKIPPHLRQLSRAPVPPPTKTPEELVSLGYIVRRTPSVQLPVYRRWQSGGTRQVVLIKKVDGDRIRLLEDLVQGLGIAREDARINPTTQHIELKGDHFDKARGWLLERGF
;
A
#
# COMPACT_ATOMS: atom_id res chain seq x y z
N SER A 1 2.27 24.20 50.34
CA SER A 1 2.18 24.79 49.00
C SER A 1 2.42 23.75 47.92
N THR A 2 1.41 23.57 47.06
CA THR A 2 1.42 23.15 45.64
C THR A 2 2.25 21.93 45.19
N LYS A 3 1.56 20.80 44.95
CA LYS A 3 1.95 19.74 44.00
C LYS A 3 1.90 20.28 42.56
N PRO A 4 2.86 19.94 41.67
CA PRO A 4 2.76 20.28 40.26
C PRO A 4 1.81 19.34 39.51
N SER A 5 1.25 19.93 38.47
CA SER A 5 0.10 19.52 37.69
C SER A 5 0.33 18.26 36.86
N SER A 6 -0.61 17.32 36.95
CA SER A 6 -0.76 16.19 36.03
C SER A 6 -1.11 16.71 34.63
N ALA A 7 -0.14 16.69 33.71
CA ALA A 7 -0.43 16.91 32.30
C ALA A 7 -1.31 15.78 31.77
N SER A 8 -2.55 16.11 31.42
CA SER A 8 -3.50 15.20 30.78
C SER A 8 -3.01 14.87 29.38
N ALA A 9 -2.33 13.73 29.22
CA ALA A 9 -2.01 13.19 27.91
C ALA A 9 -3.28 12.57 27.31
N SER A 10 -3.91 13.27 26.36
CA SER A 10 -4.99 12.70 25.55
C SER A 10 -4.49 11.42 24.86
N PRO A 11 -5.21 10.28 24.94
CA PRO A 11 -4.81 9.07 24.23
C PRO A 11 -4.85 9.36 22.73
N ARG A 12 -3.71 9.22 22.04
CA ARG A 12 -3.68 9.22 20.57
C ARG A 12 -4.39 7.97 20.07
N GLN A 13 -5.72 8.05 19.91
CA GLN A 13 -6.51 6.96 19.38
C GLN A 13 -6.23 6.79 17.89
N ASN A 14 -5.89 5.57 17.49
CA ASN A 14 -5.84 5.20 16.09
C ASN A 14 -7.25 5.34 15.49
N PRO A 15 -7.47 6.12 14.43
CA PRO A 15 -8.79 6.32 13.81
C PRO A 15 -9.39 5.02 13.24
N ASN A 16 -8.61 3.94 13.16
CA ASN A 16 -9.06 2.60 12.82
C ASN A 16 -9.30 1.67 14.04
N GLN A 17 -9.30 2.19 15.27
CA GLN A 17 -10.01 1.54 16.40
C GLN A 17 -11.53 1.72 16.22
N LYS A 18 -12.04 1.46 15.01
CA LYS A 18 -13.48 1.39 14.78
C LYS A 18 -14.03 0.24 15.63
N ALA A 19 -15.20 0.47 16.24
CA ALA A 19 -15.99 -0.59 16.88
C ALA A 19 -15.95 -1.83 15.98
N LYS A 20 -15.46 -2.97 16.50
CA LYS A 20 -15.30 -4.19 15.72
C LYS A 20 -16.64 -4.53 15.08
N ILE A 21 -16.75 -4.36 13.76
CA ILE A 21 -17.94 -4.74 13.01
C ILE A 21 -18.19 -6.23 13.30
N PRO A 22 -19.38 -6.60 13.83
CA PRO A 22 -19.74 -7.98 14.08
C PRO A 22 -19.50 -8.81 12.82
N PRO A 23 -18.98 -10.05 12.92
CA PRO A 23 -18.64 -10.86 11.74
C PRO A 23 -19.77 -10.96 10.71
N HIS A 24 -21.03 -10.98 11.17
CA HIS A 24 -22.22 -11.07 10.32
C HIS A 24 -22.56 -9.80 9.53
N LEU A 25 -22.03 -8.64 9.93
CA LEU A 25 -22.19 -7.36 9.21
C LEU A 25 -20.96 -7.02 8.34
N ARG A 26 -19.92 -7.86 8.35
CA ARG A 26 -18.78 -7.66 7.46
C ARG A 26 -19.21 -8.03 6.06
N GLN A 27 -19.41 -7.03 5.22
CA GLN A 27 -19.62 -7.24 3.80
C GLN A 27 -18.38 -7.92 3.21
N LEU A 28 -18.52 -9.22 2.89
CA LEU A 28 -17.44 -10.06 2.35
C LEU A 28 -17.24 -9.86 0.84
N SER A 29 -18.18 -9.18 0.17
CA SER A 29 -18.10 -8.92 -1.26
C SER A 29 -17.10 -7.81 -1.55
N ARG A 30 -15.94 -8.20 -2.09
CA ARG A 30 -14.95 -7.26 -2.62
C ARG A 30 -15.38 -6.83 -4.01
N ALA A 31 -15.22 -5.54 -4.31
CA ALA A 31 -15.50 -5.02 -5.64
C ALA A 31 -14.67 -5.76 -6.71
N PRO A 32 -15.28 -6.09 -7.87
CA PRO A 32 -14.53 -6.65 -9.00
C PRO A 32 -13.39 -5.71 -9.41
N VAL A 33 -12.25 -6.29 -9.76
CA VAL A 33 -11.13 -5.56 -10.37
C VAL A 33 -11.13 -5.89 -11.86
N PRO A 34 -11.08 -4.90 -12.77
CA PRO A 34 -11.08 -5.15 -14.22
C PRO A 34 -9.90 -6.07 -14.56
N PRO A 35 -10.01 -6.97 -15.56
CA PRO A 35 -8.93 -7.88 -15.93
C PRO A 35 -7.64 -7.13 -16.31
N PRO A 36 -6.46 -7.75 -16.15
CA PRO A 36 -5.20 -7.15 -16.60
C PRO A 36 -5.26 -6.96 -18.13
N THR A 37 -4.76 -5.84 -18.61
CA THR A 37 -4.84 -5.46 -20.03
C THR A 37 -3.49 -5.57 -20.73
N LYS A 38 -2.39 -5.60 -19.98
CA LYS A 38 -1.04 -5.69 -20.57
C LYS A 38 -0.79 -7.00 -21.28
N THR A 39 -0.21 -6.93 -22.48
CA THR A 39 0.25 -8.11 -23.20
C THR A 39 1.61 -8.58 -22.67
N PRO A 40 1.99 -9.85 -22.88
CA PRO A 40 3.31 -10.36 -22.48
C PRO A 40 4.49 -9.55 -23.05
N GLU A 41 4.38 -9.05 -24.28
CA GLU A 41 5.44 -8.30 -24.97
C GLU A 41 5.67 -6.92 -24.32
N GLU A 42 4.60 -6.25 -23.89
CA GLU A 42 4.67 -5.00 -23.14
C GLU A 42 5.32 -5.22 -21.76
N LEU A 43 5.02 -6.34 -21.11
CA LEU A 43 5.59 -6.70 -19.81
C LEU A 43 7.10 -6.97 -19.91
N VAL A 44 7.54 -7.65 -20.97
CA VAL A 44 8.97 -7.85 -21.24
C VAL A 44 9.66 -6.52 -21.45
N SER A 45 9.05 -5.59 -22.19
CA SER A 45 9.62 -4.25 -22.47
C SER A 45 9.77 -3.39 -21.19
N LEU A 46 8.93 -3.60 -20.19
CA LEU A 46 9.02 -2.90 -18.89
C LEU A 46 10.13 -3.45 -17.99
N GLY A 47 10.49 -4.73 -18.17
CA GLY A 47 11.48 -5.42 -17.33
C GLY A 47 10.96 -5.81 -15.94
N TYR A 48 9.69 -5.55 -15.63
CA TYR A 48 9.04 -5.96 -14.39
C TYR A 48 7.55 -6.25 -14.58
N ILE A 49 6.99 -7.04 -13.66
CA ILE A 49 5.56 -7.36 -13.62
C ILE A 49 5.05 -7.37 -12.19
N VAL A 50 3.87 -6.77 -11.98
CA VAL A 50 3.12 -6.88 -10.72
C VAL A 50 2.04 -7.95 -10.89
N ARG A 51 2.23 -9.14 -10.33
CA ARG A 51 1.25 -10.22 -10.46
C ARG A 51 0.06 -10.02 -9.54
N ARG A 52 -1.13 -10.32 -10.06
CA ARG A 52 -2.35 -10.39 -9.25
C ARG A 52 -2.33 -11.53 -8.23
N THR A 53 -3.18 -11.40 -7.23
CA THR A 53 -3.43 -12.49 -6.27
C THR A 53 -4.18 -13.65 -6.94
N PRO A 54 -4.24 -14.85 -6.33
CA PRO A 54 -5.09 -15.93 -6.82
C PRO A 54 -6.58 -15.55 -6.96
N SER A 55 -7.03 -14.57 -6.16
CA SER A 55 -8.35 -13.95 -6.26
C SER A 55 -8.45 -12.81 -7.29
N VAL A 56 -7.47 -12.68 -8.18
CA VAL A 56 -7.42 -11.71 -9.29
C VAL A 56 -7.41 -10.23 -8.83
N GLN A 57 -6.87 -9.97 -7.64
CA GLN A 57 -6.79 -8.62 -7.06
C GLN A 57 -5.39 -8.04 -7.17
N LEU A 58 -5.30 -6.70 -7.18
CA LEU A 58 -4.01 -6.02 -7.08
C LEU A 58 -3.36 -6.26 -5.72
N PRO A 59 -2.05 -6.55 -5.67
CA PRO A 59 -1.31 -6.89 -4.45
C PRO A 59 -0.87 -5.63 -3.66
N VAL A 60 -1.77 -4.65 -3.51
CA VAL A 60 -1.54 -3.40 -2.77
C VAL A 60 -2.21 -3.49 -1.40
N TYR A 61 -1.48 -3.13 -0.34
CA TYR A 61 -1.95 -3.28 1.04
C TYR A 61 -1.59 -2.06 1.89
N ARG A 62 -2.49 -1.64 2.79
CA ARG A 62 -2.19 -0.70 3.87
C ARG A 62 -1.58 -1.45 5.05
N ARG A 63 -0.52 -0.92 5.63
CA ARG A 63 0.06 -1.36 6.90
C ARG A 63 0.22 -0.18 7.84
N TRP A 64 -0.28 -0.35 9.05
CA TRP A 64 -0.10 0.59 10.13
C TRP A 64 1.11 0.21 10.97
N GLN A 65 1.91 1.19 11.35
CA GLN A 65 3.10 1.07 12.18
C GLN A 65 3.04 2.10 13.32
N SER A 66 3.97 2.02 14.27
CA SER A 66 4.08 2.98 15.39
C SER A 66 2.74 3.21 16.11
N GLY A 67 2.08 2.12 16.50
CA GLY A 67 0.80 2.18 17.23
C GLY A 67 -0.39 2.71 16.42
N GLY A 68 -0.28 2.79 15.09
CA GLY A 68 -1.34 3.33 14.22
C GLY A 68 -1.11 4.77 13.75
N THR A 69 0.01 5.38 14.12
CA THR A 69 0.32 6.75 13.70
C THR A 69 0.92 6.80 12.29
N ARG A 70 1.68 5.78 11.91
CA ARG A 70 2.37 5.74 10.62
C ARG A 70 1.68 4.76 9.68
N GLN A 71 1.33 5.23 8.50
CA GLN A 71 0.84 4.38 7.42
C GLN A 71 1.97 4.10 6.42
N VAL A 72 2.03 2.87 5.94
CA VAL A 72 2.88 2.43 4.83
C VAL A 72 2.04 1.61 3.87
N VAL A 73 2.18 1.86 2.57
CA VAL A 73 1.58 1.07 1.51
C VAL A 73 2.60 0.04 1.04
N LEU A 74 2.18 -1.22 0.95
CA LEU A 74 3.00 -2.31 0.43
C LEU A 74 2.48 -2.76 -0.92
N ILE A 75 3.37 -2.89 -1.89
CA ILE A 75 3.10 -3.52 -3.17
C ILE A 75 3.91 -4.81 -3.21
N LYS A 76 3.20 -5.93 -3.31
CA LYS A 76 3.77 -7.29 -3.29
C LYS A 76 3.75 -7.91 -4.69
N LYS A 77 4.24 -9.15 -4.81
CA LYS A 77 4.17 -9.97 -6.03
C LYS A 77 4.80 -9.29 -7.26
N VAL A 78 5.89 -8.57 -7.02
CA VAL A 78 6.70 -7.98 -8.09
C VAL A 78 7.72 -9.01 -8.54
N ASP A 79 7.79 -9.28 -9.84
CA ASP A 79 8.88 -10.02 -10.48
C ASP A 79 9.64 -9.09 -11.44
N GLY A 80 10.90 -9.44 -11.73
CA GLY A 80 11.79 -8.62 -12.55
C GLY A 80 12.45 -7.47 -11.77
N ASP A 81 12.68 -6.36 -12.46
CA ASP A 81 13.39 -5.19 -11.95
C ASP A 81 12.52 -4.33 -11.01
N ARG A 82 12.73 -4.52 -9.72
CA ARG A 82 12.03 -3.80 -8.65
C ARG A 82 12.49 -2.35 -8.52
N ILE A 83 13.73 -2.04 -8.90
CA ILE A 83 14.28 -0.69 -8.83
C ILE A 83 13.57 0.16 -9.87
N ARG A 84 13.43 -0.36 -11.08
CA ARG A 84 12.70 0.31 -12.16
C ARG A 84 11.23 0.54 -11.82
N LEU A 85 10.53 -0.46 -11.26
CA LEU A 85 9.16 -0.26 -10.77
C LEU A 85 9.08 0.80 -9.66
N LEU A 86 10.05 0.83 -8.75
CA LEU A 86 10.11 1.83 -7.68
C LEU A 86 10.25 3.25 -8.25
N GLU A 87 11.13 3.44 -9.22
CA GLU A 87 11.35 4.72 -9.91
C GLU A 87 10.10 5.16 -10.68
N ASP A 88 9.48 4.24 -11.43
CA ASP A 88 8.24 4.51 -12.16
C ASP A 88 7.08 4.89 -11.23
N LEU A 89 6.98 4.25 -10.06
CA LEU A 89 5.98 4.60 -9.04
C LEU A 89 6.27 5.97 -8.41
N VAL A 90 7.53 6.26 -8.09
CA VAL A 90 7.95 7.56 -7.53
C VAL A 90 7.58 8.68 -8.49
N GLN A 91 7.94 8.54 -9.77
CA GLN A 91 7.62 9.52 -10.80
C GLN A 91 6.12 9.59 -11.08
N GLY A 92 5.47 8.44 -11.26
CA GLY A 92 4.05 8.37 -11.62
C GLY A 92 3.09 8.82 -10.53
N LEU A 93 3.48 8.71 -9.26
CA LEU A 93 2.67 9.13 -8.11
C LEU A 93 3.09 10.49 -7.55
N GLY A 94 4.21 11.05 -8.01
CA GLY A 94 4.78 12.30 -7.48
C GLY A 94 5.22 12.19 -6.02
N ILE A 95 5.77 11.04 -5.63
CA ILE A 95 6.22 10.77 -4.25
C ILE A 95 7.70 11.12 -4.13
N ALA A 96 8.15 11.61 -2.98
CA ALA A 96 9.56 11.83 -2.72
C ALA A 96 10.33 10.49 -2.70
N ARG A 97 11.51 10.43 -3.30
CA ARG A 97 12.26 9.17 -3.47
C ARG A 97 12.65 8.53 -2.13
N GLU A 98 12.83 9.34 -1.09
CA GLU A 98 13.10 8.97 0.31
C GLU A 98 11.89 8.33 1.01
N ASP A 99 10.69 8.53 0.48
CA ASP A 99 9.45 7.95 0.99
C ASP A 99 9.10 6.62 0.30
N ALA A 100 9.88 6.21 -0.70
CA ALA A 100 9.73 4.93 -1.38
C ALA A 100 10.99 4.06 -1.18
N ARG A 101 10.81 2.79 -0.82
CA ARG A 101 11.94 1.85 -0.71
C ARG A 101 11.57 0.44 -1.12
N ILE A 102 12.58 -0.35 -1.44
CA ILE A 102 12.48 -1.80 -1.53
C ILE A 102 12.90 -2.38 -0.18
N ASN A 103 12.06 -3.23 0.40
CA ASN A 103 12.41 -3.94 1.62
C ASN A 103 13.52 -4.97 1.31
N PRO A 104 14.70 -4.92 1.95
CA PRO A 104 15.83 -5.76 1.55
C PRO A 104 15.57 -7.25 1.79
N THR A 105 14.77 -7.60 2.80
CA THR A 105 14.47 -9.00 3.14
C THR A 105 13.36 -9.57 2.27
N THR A 106 12.26 -8.84 2.15
CA THR A 106 11.04 -9.35 1.49
C THR A 106 10.90 -8.92 0.03
N GLN A 107 11.75 -7.99 -0.42
CA GLN A 107 11.76 -7.45 -1.78
C GLN A 107 10.42 -6.83 -2.22
N HIS A 108 9.56 -6.47 -1.26
CA HIS A 108 8.35 -5.69 -1.50
C HIS A 108 8.69 -4.21 -1.65
N ILE A 109 7.89 -3.50 -2.44
CA ILE A 109 7.94 -2.05 -2.48
C ILE A 109 7.11 -1.50 -1.33
N GLU A 110 7.69 -0.58 -0.58
CA GLU A 110 7.08 0.13 0.54
C GLU A 110 7.06 1.63 0.25
N LEU A 111 5.86 2.23 0.30
CA LEU A 111 5.65 3.67 0.18
C LEU A 111 5.19 4.22 1.53
N LYS A 112 5.91 5.18 2.11
CA LYS A 112 5.52 5.84 3.35
C LYS A 112 4.36 6.80 3.08
N GLY A 113 3.37 6.85 3.97
CA GLY A 113 2.20 7.72 3.85
C GLY A 113 0.96 7.01 3.30
N ASP A 114 -0.10 7.79 3.04
CA ASP A 114 -1.36 7.29 2.50
C ASP A 114 -1.41 7.41 0.97
N HIS A 115 -0.74 6.46 0.31
CA HIS A 115 -0.71 6.36 -1.15
C HIS A 115 -1.53 5.19 -1.68
N PHE A 116 -2.41 4.60 -0.87
CA PHE A 116 -3.05 3.33 -1.23
C PHE A 116 -3.92 3.45 -2.48
N ASP A 117 -4.81 4.43 -2.50
CA ASP A 117 -5.74 4.63 -3.62
C ASP A 117 -4.99 5.08 -4.88
N LYS A 118 -3.98 5.96 -4.72
CA LYS A 118 -3.12 6.42 -5.83
C LYS A 118 -2.32 5.27 -6.44
N ALA A 119 -1.63 4.47 -5.63
CA ALA A 119 -0.84 3.33 -6.10
C ALA A 119 -1.72 2.25 -6.75
N ARG A 120 -2.90 2.00 -6.18
CA ARG A 120 -3.87 1.08 -6.78
C ARG A 120 -4.36 1.59 -8.13
N GLY A 121 -4.74 2.88 -8.23
CA GLY A 121 -5.18 3.50 -9.48
C GLY A 121 -4.11 3.43 -10.56
N TRP A 122 -2.87 3.81 -10.22
CA TRP A 122 -1.74 3.77 -11.15
C TRP A 122 -1.47 2.37 -11.70
N LEU A 123 -1.55 1.33 -10.87
CA LEU A 123 -1.38 -0.05 -11.34
C LEU A 123 -2.52 -0.50 -12.27
N LEU A 124 -3.76 -0.06 -12.01
CA LEU A 124 -4.90 -0.34 -12.90
C LEU A 124 -4.74 0.38 -14.23
N GLU A 125 -4.38 1.66 -14.22
CA GLU A 125 -4.16 2.47 -15.42
C GLU A 125 -3.03 1.91 -16.28
N ARG A 126 -2.00 1.35 -15.65
CA ARG A 126 -0.93 0.63 -16.34
C ARG A 126 -1.38 -0.74 -16.86
N GLY A 127 -2.52 -1.28 -16.42
CA GLY A 127 -3.07 -2.54 -16.93
C GLY A 127 -2.51 -3.81 -16.25
N PHE A 128 -1.96 -3.70 -15.04
CA PHE A 128 -1.51 -4.84 -14.21
C PHE A 128 -2.68 -5.58 -13.53
#